data_AF-A0A3S2DSG1-F1
#
_entry.id   AF-A0A3S2DSG1-F1
#
_cell.length_a   1.000
_cell.length_b   1.000
_cell.length_c   1.000
_cell.angle_alpha   90.00
_cell.angle_beta   90.00
_cell.angle_gamma   90.00
#
_symmetry.space_group_name_H-M   'P 1'
#
loop_
_entity.id
_entity.type
_entity.pdbx_description
1 polymer ?
#
loop_
_entity_poly.entity_id
_entity_poly.type
_entity_poly.pdbx_seq_one_letter_code
_entity_poly.pdbx_strand_id
1 'polypeptide(L)'
;LTPGEVMQLPPSDELVLVSGLPPIRAKKLRYYQDQNFTDRVLPAPVLHDGPYADCPASRPDGWTGQVCSVDSRLAADEESADAPVEDEGGVQQQRHPSLPEEDVVVSQEPDQADLYKPADDDSEALADKRVMDRISTAARVYGINEGRGDDVIPGF
;
A
#
# COMPACT_ATOMS: atom_id res chain seq x y z
N LEU A 1 5.09 5.81 -20.56
CA LEU A 1 5.06 6.65 -19.35
C LEU A 1 5.94 6.00 -18.30
N THR A 2 7.03 6.64 -17.92
CA THR A 2 7.92 6.16 -16.85
C THR A 2 7.41 6.62 -15.48
N PRO A 3 7.81 5.97 -14.38
CA PRO A 3 7.42 6.44 -13.04
C PRO A 3 7.79 7.91 -12.79
N GLY A 4 8.96 8.36 -13.26
CA GLY A 4 9.37 9.76 -13.15
C GLY A 4 8.45 10.73 -13.88
N GLU A 5 7.95 10.35 -15.06
CA GLU A 5 6.97 11.15 -15.81
C GLU A 5 5.61 11.25 -15.11
N VAL A 6 5.21 10.21 -14.36
CA VAL A 6 3.98 10.22 -13.56
C VAL A 6 4.12 11.13 -12.35
N MET A 7 5.28 11.12 -11.68
CA MET A 7 5.51 11.98 -10.51
C MET A 7 5.59 13.47 -10.86
N GLN A 8 5.99 13.78 -12.09
CA GLN A 8 6.11 15.16 -12.59
C GLN A 8 4.88 15.61 -13.39
N LEU A 9 3.77 14.88 -13.31
CA LEU A 9 2.57 15.20 -14.07
C LEU A 9 1.96 16.52 -13.55
N PRO A 10 1.66 17.50 -14.42
CA PRO A 10 1.00 18.73 -14.01
C PRO A 10 -0.35 18.44 -13.34
N PRO A 11 -0.81 19.27 -12.39
CA PRO A 11 -2.08 19.04 -11.69
C PRO A 11 -3.30 19.14 -12.62
N SER A 12 -3.16 19.82 -13.77
CA SER A 12 -4.15 19.91 -14.84
C SER A 12 -4.28 18.66 -15.68
N ASP A 13 -3.32 17.75 -15.60
CA ASP A 13 -3.27 16.54 -16.40
C ASP A 13 -3.67 15.35 -15.51
N GLU A 14 -4.10 14.27 -16.14
CA GLU A 14 -4.39 13.00 -15.46
C GLU A 14 -4.16 11.81 -16.39
N LEU A 15 -4.08 10.63 -15.79
CA LEU A 15 -4.01 9.35 -16.51
C LEU A 15 -5.29 8.56 -16.25
N VAL A 16 -5.97 8.21 -17.34
CA VAL A 16 -7.15 7.37 -17.30
C VAL A 16 -6.73 5.95 -17.67
N LEU A 17 -6.99 5.02 -16.75
CA LEU A 17 -6.72 3.60 -16.91
C LEU A 17 -8.05 2.89 -17.18
N VAL A 18 -8.19 2.33 -18.38
CA VAL A 18 -9.36 1.55 -18.78
C VAL A 18 -8.88 0.15 -19.13
N SER A 19 -9.53 -0.87 -18.59
CA SER A 19 -9.18 -2.27 -18.84
C SER A 19 -9.14 -2.56 -20.35
N GLY A 20 -8.04 -3.15 -20.81
CA GLY A 20 -7.85 -3.49 -22.22
C GLY A 20 -7.39 -2.33 -23.11
N LEU A 21 -7.22 -1.11 -22.56
CA LEU A 21 -6.66 0.03 -23.28
C LEU A 21 -5.31 0.45 -22.70
N PRO A 22 -4.39 0.97 -23.53
CA PRO A 22 -3.18 1.59 -23.03
C PRO A 22 -3.53 2.83 -22.18
N PRO A 23 -2.69 3.23 -21.22
CA PRO A 23 -2.93 4.42 -20.41
C PRO A 23 -3.17 5.66 -21.26
N ILE A 24 -4.28 6.35 -20.99
CA ILE A 24 -4.69 7.55 -21.74
C ILE A 24 -4.29 8.78 -20.93
N ARG A 25 -3.50 9.66 -21.53
CA ARG A 25 -3.21 10.97 -20.94
C ARG A 25 -4.33 11.94 -21.29
N ALA A 26 -4.98 12.46 -20.26
CA ALA A 26 -6.09 13.40 -20.37
C ALA A 26 -5.77 14.73 -19.67
N LYS A 27 -6.58 15.74 -19.97
CA LYS A 27 -6.57 17.03 -19.27
C LYS A 27 -7.84 17.14 -18.44
N LYS A 28 -7.68 17.51 -17.18
CA LYS A 28 -8.79 17.81 -16.28
C LYS A 28 -9.55 19.02 -16.79
N LEU A 29 -10.86 18.87 -16.89
CA LEU A 29 -11.76 19.97 -17.18
C LEU A 29 -12.29 20.56 -15.88
N ARG A 30 -12.42 21.88 -15.84
CA ARG A 30 -13.07 22.60 -14.74
C ARG A 30 -14.47 22.96 -15.20
N TYR A 31 -15.48 22.34 -14.61
CA TYR A 31 -16.89 22.50 -15.03
C TYR A 31 -17.36 23.96 -15.04
N TYR A 32 -16.78 24.82 -14.20
CA TYR A 32 -17.10 26.24 -14.10
C TYR A 32 -16.38 27.12 -15.14
N GLN A 33 -15.40 26.58 -15.87
CA GLN A 33 -14.68 27.30 -16.92
C GLN A 33 -15.28 27.06 -18.31
N ASP A 34 -16.07 26.01 -18.48
CA ASP A 34 -16.66 25.63 -19.77
C ASP A 34 -18.19 25.73 -19.69
N GLN A 35 -18.76 26.58 -20.55
CA GLN A 35 -20.19 26.86 -20.58
C GLN A 35 -21.03 25.61 -20.87
N ASN A 36 -20.48 24.60 -21.58
CA ASN A 36 -21.20 23.36 -21.86
C ASN A 36 -21.51 22.55 -20.59
N PHE A 37 -20.76 22.80 -19.51
CA PHE A 37 -20.88 22.09 -18.24
C PHE A 37 -21.57 22.93 -17.16
N THR A 38 -21.46 24.26 -17.21
CA THR A 38 -22.17 25.13 -16.25
C THR A 38 -23.68 24.94 -16.31
N ASP A 39 -24.24 24.76 -17.51
CA ASP A 39 -25.68 24.55 -17.69
C ASP A 39 -26.17 23.19 -17.14
N ARG A 40 -25.24 22.27 -16.88
CA ARG A 40 -25.49 20.94 -16.31
C ARG A 40 -25.30 20.89 -14.80
N VAL A 41 -24.90 21.99 -14.16
CA VAL A 41 -24.75 22.06 -12.71
C VAL A 41 -26.14 22.09 -12.07
N LEU A 42 -26.56 20.97 -11.49
CA LEU A 42 -27.79 20.86 -10.72
C LEU A 42 -27.54 21.24 -9.25
N PRO A 43 -28.58 21.70 -8.52
CA PRO A 43 -28.47 21.92 -7.08
C PRO A 43 -28.07 20.61 -6.37
N ALA A 44 -27.37 20.76 -5.24
CA ALA A 44 -27.01 19.62 -4.41
C ALA A 44 -28.26 18.82 -4.02
N PRO A 45 -28.19 17.47 -3.98
CA PRO A 45 -29.32 16.65 -3.61
C PRO A 45 -29.75 16.95 -2.17
N VAL A 46 -31.06 16.98 -1.95
CA VAL A 46 -31.63 17.16 -0.61
C VAL A 46 -31.57 15.82 0.13
N LEU A 47 -30.80 15.80 1.21
CA LEU A 47 -30.75 14.64 2.12
C LEU A 47 -32.10 14.48 2.82
N HIS A 48 -32.61 13.26 2.84
CA HIS A 48 -33.82 12.87 3.54
C HIS A 48 -33.64 11.46 4.09
N ASP A 49 -34.43 11.11 5.10
CA ASP A 49 -34.44 9.75 5.62
C ASP A 49 -35.06 8.80 4.57
N GLY A 50 -34.25 7.89 4.05
CA GLY A 50 -34.67 6.91 3.04
C GLY A 50 -33.85 6.95 1.74
N PRO A 51 -34.24 6.16 0.72
CA PRO A 51 -33.56 6.12 -0.57
C PRO A 51 -33.86 7.37 -1.40
N TYR A 52 -32.84 7.89 -2.10
CA TYR A 52 -33.01 9.01 -3.03
C TYR A 52 -34.00 8.69 -4.16
N ALA A 53 -34.66 9.73 -4.70
CA ALA A 53 -35.64 9.58 -5.78
C ALA A 53 -35.03 9.02 -7.09
N ASP A 54 -33.74 9.23 -7.30
CA ASP A 54 -32.95 8.71 -8.43
C ASP A 54 -32.26 7.38 -8.11
N CYS A 55 -32.46 6.82 -6.91
CA CYS A 55 -31.91 5.53 -6.53
C CYS A 55 -32.51 4.43 -7.44
N PRO A 56 -31.67 3.70 -8.21
CA PRO A 56 -32.17 2.63 -9.05
C PRO A 56 -32.78 1.51 -8.19
N ALA A 57 -33.69 0.75 -8.79
CA ALA A 57 -34.28 -0.41 -8.12
C ALA A 57 -33.17 -1.38 -7.66
N SER A 58 -33.29 -1.86 -6.42
CA SER A 58 -32.35 -2.83 -5.88
C SER A 58 -32.31 -4.06 -6.78
N ARG A 59 -31.10 -4.41 -7.23
CA ARG A 59 -30.86 -5.60 -8.04
C ARG A 59 -30.64 -6.79 -7.09
N PRO A 60 -31.33 -7.92 -7.29
CA PRO A 60 -31.01 -9.13 -6.54
C PRO A 60 -29.58 -9.56 -6.88
N ASP A 61 -28.74 -9.72 -5.87
CA ASP A 61 -27.43 -10.33 -6.00
C ASP A 61 -27.47 -11.77 -5.45
N GLY A 62 -26.58 -12.62 -5.96
CA GLY A 62 -26.52 -14.03 -5.56
C GLY A 62 -25.85 -14.27 -4.21
N TRP A 63 -25.36 -13.23 -3.54
CA TRP A 63 -24.56 -13.31 -2.32
C TRP A 63 -25.38 -12.95 -1.08
N THR A 64 -26.37 -12.07 -1.22
CA THR A 64 -27.26 -11.68 -0.13
C THR A 64 -28.00 -12.91 0.40
N GLY A 65 -27.83 -13.19 1.70
CA GLY A 65 -28.40 -14.37 2.35
C GLY A 65 -27.60 -15.66 2.17
N GLN A 66 -26.46 -15.63 1.46
CA GLN A 66 -25.51 -16.75 1.47
C GLN A 66 -24.74 -16.73 2.78
N VAL A 67 -25.06 -17.66 3.68
CA VAL A 67 -24.25 -17.95 4.86
C VAL A 67 -23.37 -19.15 4.53
N CYS A 68 -22.06 -18.95 4.44
CA CYS A 68 -21.12 -20.06 4.35
C CYS A 68 -20.92 -20.63 5.76
N SER A 69 -21.51 -21.79 6.04
CA SER A 69 -21.19 -22.53 7.25
C SER A 69 -19.76 -23.08 7.16
N VAL A 70 -19.07 -23.16 8.30
CA VAL A 70 -17.76 -23.82 8.38
C VAL A 70 -17.89 -25.25 7.84
N ASP A 71 -17.02 -25.64 6.92
CA ASP A 71 -16.96 -27.01 6.42
C ASP A 71 -16.67 -27.95 7.60
N SER A 72 -17.42 -29.04 7.73
CA SER A 72 -17.25 -30.05 8.78
C SER A 72 -15.81 -30.58 8.93
N ARG A 73 -14.97 -30.51 7.88
CA ARG A 73 -13.56 -30.91 7.93
C ARG A 73 -12.65 -29.88 8.59
N LEU A 74 -13.13 -28.64 8.69
CA LEU A 74 -12.47 -27.50 9.33
C LEU A 74 -13.05 -27.19 10.72
N ALA A 75 -14.19 -27.80 11.07
CA ALA A 75 -14.69 -27.79 12.44
C ALA A 75 -13.68 -28.58 13.29
N ALA A 76 -12.85 -27.87 14.06
CA ALA A 76 -11.96 -28.50 15.02
C ALA A 76 -12.82 -29.32 15.99
N ASP A 77 -12.42 -30.57 16.26
CA ASP A 77 -13.03 -31.37 17.32
C ASP A 77 -12.88 -30.58 18.63
N GLU A 78 -14.00 -30.13 19.20
CA GLU A 78 -14.07 -29.44 20.49
C GLU A 78 -13.48 -30.28 21.64
N GLU A 79 -13.22 -31.58 21.41
CA GLU A 79 -12.52 -32.49 22.31
C GLU A 79 -11.02 -32.13 22.51
N SER A 80 -10.46 -31.24 21.70
CA SER A 80 -9.06 -30.79 21.81
C SER A 80 -8.87 -29.40 22.45
N ALA A 81 -9.96 -28.77 22.91
CA ALA A 81 -9.97 -27.42 23.49
C ALA A 81 -9.44 -27.30 24.94
N ASP A 82 -8.65 -28.26 25.43
CA ASP A 82 -7.98 -28.15 26.74
C ASP A 82 -6.45 -28.06 26.63
N ALA A 83 -5.93 -27.73 25.44
CA ALA A 83 -4.57 -27.24 25.28
C ALA A 83 -4.60 -25.71 25.15
N PRO A 84 -3.82 -24.95 25.95
CA PRO A 84 -3.72 -23.51 25.79
C PRO A 84 -3.02 -23.24 24.46
N VAL A 85 -3.80 -22.85 23.45
CA VAL A 85 -3.25 -22.32 22.19
C VAL A 85 -3.04 -20.83 22.45
N GLU A 86 -1.81 -20.44 22.74
CA GLU A 86 -1.39 -19.05 22.58
C GLU A 86 -1.57 -18.72 21.09
N ASP A 87 -2.63 -17.96 20.81
CA ASP A 87 -2.98 -17.42 19.49
C ASP A 87 -1.93 -16.38 19.08
N GLU A 88 -0.78 -16.87 18.62
CA GLU A 88 0.21 -16.05 17.94
C GLU A 88 -0.06 -16.16 16.44
N GLY A 89 -0.66 -15.08 15.92
CA GLY A 89 -1.27 -14.98 14.61
C GLY A 89 -0.44 -15.60 13.47
N GLY A 90 -1.14 -16.27 12.57
CA GLY A 90 -0.59 -16.98 11.42
C GLY A 90 0.43 -16.16 10.64
N VAL A 91 1.71 -16.44 10.91
CA VAL A 91 2.84 -15.93 10.14
C VAL A 91 2.74 -16.42 8.70
N GLN A 92 2.60 -15.48 7.77
CA GLN A 92 2.73 -15.72 6.34
C GLN A 92 4.12 -16.32 6.08
N GLN A 93 4.20 -17.64 5.95
CA GLN A 93 5.44 -18.34 5.59
C GLN A 93 5.77 -18.12 4.12
N GLN A 94 6.16 -16.91 3.76
CA GLN A 94 6.94 -16.67 2.56
C GLN A 94 8.42 -16.63 2.95
N ARG A 95 8.99 -17.80 3.21
CA ARG A 95 10.43 -17.95 3.46
C ARG A 95 11.18 -17.82 2.13
N HIS A 96 11.71 -16.63 1.86
CA HIS A 96 12.67 -16.42 0.78
C HIS A 96 14.06 -16.92 1.23
N PRO A 97 14.70 -17.87 0.52
CA PRO A 97 15.88 -18.61 1.02
C PRO A 97 17.19 -17.81 1.20
N SER A 98 17.23 -16.51 0.96
CA SER A 98 18.47 -15.73 0.90
C SER A 98 18.45 -14.41 1.68
N LEU A 99 17.46 -14.18 2.54
CA LEU A 99 17.43 -13.03 3.44
C LEU A 99 17.65 -13.51 4.88
N PRO A 100 18.64 -12.96 5.62
CA PRO A 100 18.76 -13.20 7.05
C PRO A 100 17.55 -12.61 7.77
N GLU A 101 17.16 -13.23 8.89
CA GLU A 101 16.04 -12.81 9.74
C GLU A 101 16.21 -11.33 10.14
N GLU A 102 15.26 -10.49 9.74
CA GLU A 102 15.19 -9.13 10.26
C GLU A 102 14.61 -9.22 11.67
N ASP A 103 15.47 -8.96 12.66
CA ASP A 103 15.01 -8.66 14.02
C ASP A 103 13.96 -7.55 13.92
N VAL A 104 12.75 -7.86 14.38
CA VAL A 104 11.66 -6.89 14.43
C VAL A 104 12.06 -5.79 15.42
N VAL A 105 12.68 -4.73 14.90
CA VAL A 105 12.86 -3.51 15.65
C VAL A 105 11.47 -2.89 15.76
N VAL A 106 10.84 -3.08 16.91
CA VAL A 106 9.67 -2.31 17.32
C VAL A 106 10.09 -0.84 17.26
N SER A 107 9.72 -0.17 16.18
CA SER A 107 9.86 1.28 16.08
C SER A 107 8.89 1.86 17.09
N GLN A 108 9.42 2.26 18.25
CA GLN A 108 8.68 3.10 19.16
C GLN A 108 8.37 4.40 18.41
N GLU A 109 7.08 4.65 18.14
CA GLU A 109 6.65 5.97 17.70
C GLU A 109 7.14 6.99 18.72
N PRO A 110 7.89 8.03 18.30
CA PRO A 110 8.29 9.07 19.23
C PRO A 110 7.03 9.76 19.77
N ASP A 111 6.97 9.90 21.08
CA ASP A 111 5.89 10.58 21.78
C ASP A 111 5.70 11.99 21.17
N GLN A 112 4.52 12.25 20.62
CA GLN A 112 4.22 13.47 19.85
C GLN A 112 4.40 14.77 20.66
N ALA A 113 4.53 14.64 21.99
CA ALA A 113 4.89 15.72 22.90
C ALA A 113 6.29 16.34 22.63
N ASP A 114 7.21 15.62 21.99
CA ASP A 114 8.55 16.14 21.66
C ASP A 114 8.58 17.05 20.42
N LEU A 115 7.55 17.01 19.57
CA LEU A 115 7.47 17.84 18.35
C LEU A 115 7.19 19.33 18.64
N TYR A 116 6.70 19.65 19.83
CA TYR A 116 6.32 21.03 20.24
C TYR A 116 7.33 21.68 21.19
N LYS A 117 8.47 21.04 21.45
CA LYS A 117 9.55 21.66 22.21
C LYS A 117 10.27 22.66 21.28
N PRO A 118 10.41 23.94 21.67
CA PRO A 118 11.24 24.87 20.92
C PRO A 118 12.66 24.31 20.88
N ALA A 119 13.19 24.10 19.66
CA ALA A 119 14.55 23.63 19.47
C ALA A 119 15.53 24.63 20.09
N ASP A 120 16.38 24.14 20.99
CA ASP A 120 17.54 24.89 21.46
C ASP A 120 18.65 24.68 20.41
N ASP A 121 18.96 25.75 19.68
CA ASP A 121 19.76 25.80 18.42
C ASP A 121 21.18 25.21 18.59
N ASP A 122 21.63 25.01 19.83
CA ASP A 122 22.97 24.48 20.16
C ASP A 122 23.06 22.93 20.13
N SER A 123 21.93 22.23 20.00
CA SER A 123 21.87 20.75 20.10
C SER A 123 21.97 20.01 18.76
N GLU A 124 21.69 20.68 17.64
CA GLU A 124 21.70 20.10 16.28
C GLU A 124 23.10 19.66 15.82
N ALA A 125 24.14 20.44 16.13
CA ALA A 125 25.52 20.14 15.73
C ALA A 125 26.07 18.85 16.37
N LEU A 126 25.60 18.47 17.56
CA LEU A 126 26.01 17.25 18.24
C LEU A 126 25.25 16.02 17.73
N ALA A 127 24.02 16.19 17.26
CA ALA A 127 23.23 15.13 16.65
C ALA A 127 23.82 14.73 15.29
N ASP A 128 24.17 15.71 14.45
CA ASP A 128 24.73 15.48 13.11
C ASP A 128 26.08 14.75 13.15
N LYS A 129 26.93 15.09 14.14
CA LYS A 129 28.21 14.40 14.37
C LYS A 129 28.05 12.92 14.73
N ARG A 130 27.02 12.56 15.49
CA ARG A 130 26.73 11.17 15.87
C ARG A 130 26.20 10.34 14.69
N VAL A 131 25.51 10.98 13.74
CA VAL A 131 25.04 10.32 12.51
C VAL A 131 26.23 10.01 11.59
N MET A 132 27.17 10.95 11.43
CA MET A 132 28.37 10.74 10.61
C MET A 132 29.30 9.64 11.16
N ASP A 133 29.43 9.55 12.49
CA ASP A 133 30.26 8.50 13.12
C ASP A 133 29.73 7.08 12.84
N ARG A 134 28.40 6.91 12.74
CA ARG A 134 27.75 5.62 12.45
C ARG A 134 27.97 5.14 11.02
N ILE A 135 28.15 6.05 10.06
CA ILE A 135 28.28 5.72 8.63
C ILE A 135 29.74 5.35 8.28
N SER A 136 30.71 5.74 9.10
CA SER A 136 32.14 5.58 8.79
C SER A 136 32.69 4.15 8.93
N THR A 137 31.93 3.20 9.48
CA THR A 137 32.37 1.80 9.62
C THR A 137 31.88 0.94 8.45
N ALA A 138 32.33 1.26 7.23
CA ALA A 138 32.15 0.39 6.07
C ALA A 138 33.49 -0.29 5.72
N ALA A 139 33.62 -1.56 6.09
CA ALA A 139 34.78 -2.39 5.74
C ALA A 139 34.78 -2.69 4.23
N ARG A 140 35.95 -2.55 3.59
CA ARG A 140 36.17 -2.86 2.16
C ARG A 140 35.79 -4.31 1.84
N VAL A 141 34.90 -4.51 0.87
CA VAL A 141 34.60 -5.83 0.30
C VAL A 141 35.21 -5.93 -1.11
N TYR A 142 35.99 -6.98 -1.35
CA TYR A 142 36.61 -7.31 -2.63
C TYR A 142 35.58 -8.02 -3.53
N GLY A 143 35.41 -7.57 -4.77
CA GLY A 143 34.58 -8.25 -5.77
C GLY A 143 35.37 -9.34 -6.49
N ILE A 144 34.91 -10.59 -6.41
CA ILE A 144 35.33 -11.71 -7.27
C ILE A 144 34.16 -11.99 -8.23
N ASN A 145 34.41 -11.77 -9.52
CA ASN A 145 33.51 -12.16 -10.61
C ASN A 145 34.24 -13.23 -11.42
N GLU A 146 33.93 -14.51 -11.16
CA GLU A 146 34.36 -15.60 -12.03
C GLU A 146 33.31 -15.80 -13.11
N GLY A 147 33.55 -15.23 -14.28
CA GLY A 147 32.85 -15.59 -15.51
C GLY A 147 33.34 -16.95 -15.98
N ARG A 148 32.50 -17.98 -15.84
CA ARG A 148 32.67 -19.26 -16.54
C ARG A 148 31.38 -19.57 -17.29
N GLY A 149 31.46 -19.46 -18.61
CA GLY A 149 30.44 -19.95 -19.51
C GLY A 149 30.39 -21.47 -19.43
N ASP A 150 29.18 -22.00 -19.26
CA ASP A 150 28.76 -23.23 -19.91
C ASP A 150 27.26 -23.08 -20.20
N ASP A 151 26.98 -23.15 -21.49
CA ASP A 151 25.66 -23.10 -22.11
C ASP A 151 25.04 -24.49 -21.91
N VAL A 152 23.95 -24.58 -21.14
CA VAL A 152 23.26 -25.86 -20.90
C VAL A 152 21.75 -25.67 -21.07
N ILE A 153 21.32 -25.60 -22.33
CA ILE A 153 19.93 -25.88 -22.71
C ILE A 153 19.95 -26.93 -23.83
N PRO A 154 19.43 -28.17 -23.60
CA PRO A 154 19.14 -29.09 -24.69
C PRO A 154 17.84 -28.68 -25.37
N GLY A 155 17.89 -28.55 -26.70
CA GLY A 155 16.74 -28.22 -27.52
C GLY A 155 15.69 -29.34 -27.57
N PHE A 156 14.43 -28.91 -27.74
CA PHE A 156 13.32 -29.66 -28.30
C PHE A 156 12.61 -28.77 -29.32
#